data_AF-A0A2A2LF68-F1
#
_entry.id   AF-A0A2A2LF68-F1
#
_cell.length_a   1.000
_cell.length_b   1.000
_cell.length_c   1.000
_cell.angle_alpha   90.00
_cell.angle_beta   90.00
_cell.angle_gamma   90.00
#
_symmetry.space_group_name_H-M   'P 1'
#
loop_
_entity.id
_entity.type
_entity.pdbx_description
1 polymer ?
#
loop_
_entity_poly.entity_id
_entity_poly.type
_entity_poly.pdbx_seq_one_letter_code
_entity_poly.pdbx_strand_id
1 'polypeptide(L)'
;MLNNTLLFNYFVQWNQLLPGPADRTGFNGPPGTTNAWYQPELNSITFPAAILRSPFYDPNWPNSAIFGAMGVIAGHELTHGFDDEGVQWSYDGSLSSWMDSASSGNFSQVSNFNV
;
A
#
# COMPACT_ATOMS: atom_id res chain seq x y z
N MET A 1 -20.88 -9.48 -22.27
CA MET A 1 -19.61 -8.76 -22.06
C MET A 1 -19.48 -8.23 -20.63
N LEU A 2 -20.39 -7.39 -20.14
CA LEU A 2 -20.31 -6.81 -18.80
C LEU A 2 -20.12 -7.85 -17.67
N ASN A 3 -20.91 -8.92 -17.67
CA ASN A 3 -20.83 -9.98 -16.65
C ASN A 3 -19.46 -10.69 -16.62
N ASN A 4 -18.84 -10.91 -17.79
CA ASN A 4 -17.54 -11.58 -17.86
C ASN A 4 -16.42 -10.67 -17.34
N THR A 5 -16.50 -9.36 -17.62
CA THR A 5 -15.55 -8.38 -17.08
C THR A 5 -15.66 -8.27 -15.57
N LEU A 6 -16.89 -8.26 -15.03
CA LEU A 6 -17.11 -8.26 -13.59
C LEU A 6 -16.54 -9.52 -12.93
N LEU A 7 -16.83 -10.70 -13.48
CA LEU A 7 -16.28 -11.96 -12.97
C LEU A 7 -14.75 -12.00 -13.01
N PHE A 8 -14.14 -11.51 -14.09
CA PHE A 8 -12.69 -11.40 -14.19
C PHE A 8 -12.10 -10.48 -13.12
N ASN A 9 -12.69 -9.29 -12.92
CA ASN A 9 -12.21 -8.34 -11.91
C ASN A 9 -12.33 -8.93 -10.49
N TYR A 10 -13.45 -9.60 -10.18
CA TYR A 10 -13.57 -10.32 -8.91
C TYR A 10 -12.51 -11.40 -8.79
N PHE A 11 -12.32 -12.22 -9.82
CA PHE A 11 -11.30 -13.28 -9.78
C PHE A 11 -9.90 -12.72 -9.47
N VAL A 12 -9.47 -11.67 -10.17
CA VAL A 12 -8.16 -11.04 -9.94
C VAL A 12 -8.03 -10.53 -8.51
N GLN A 13 -9.06 -9.84 -8.00
CA GLN A 13 -9.06 -9.30 -6.64
C GLN A 13 -9.02 -10.40 -5.57
N TRP A 14 -9.84 -11.44 -5.71
CA TRP A 14 -9.91 -12.54 -4.75
C TRP A 14 -8.68 -13.46 -4.82
N ASN A 15 -8.06 -13.61 -5.98
CA ASN A 15 -6.88 -14.45 -6.14
C ASN A 15 -5.70 -13.97 -5.29
N GLN A 16 -5.59 -12.66 -5.03
CA GLN A 16 -4.56 -12.09 -4.16
C GLN A 16 -4.75 -12.47 -2.67
N LEU A 17 -5.96 -12.87 -2.28
CA LEU A 17 -6.30 -13.26 -0.91
C LEU A 17 -6.16 -14.77 -0.66
N LEU A 18 -5.87 -15.56 -1.71
CA LEU A 18 -5.73 -17.01 -1.59
C LEU A 18 -4.40 -17.38 -0.92
N PRO A 19 -4.36 -18.47 -0.12
CA PRO A 19 -3.12 -18.94 0.48
C PRO A 19 -2.06 -19.25 -0.58
N GLY A 20 -0.85 -18.72 -0.38
CA GLY A 20 0.28 -18.91 -1.29
C GLY A 20 1.27 -17.75 -1.21
N PRO A 21 2.41 -17.83 -1.91
CA PRO A 21 3.32 -16.70 -2.01
C PRO A 21 2.63 -15.54 -2.75
N ALA A 22 2.76 -14.32 -2.21
CA ALA A 22 2.24 -13.12 -2.84
C ALA A 22 2.83 -12.93 -4.26
N ASP A 23 1.95 -12.79 -5.26
CA ASP A 23 2.32 -12.45 -6.64
C ASP A 23 2.51 -10.93 -6.77
N ARG A 24 3.76 -10.50 -6.87
CA ARG A 24 4.16 -9.08 -6.97
C ARG A 24 4.40 -8.63 -8.40
N THR A 25 3.94 -9.38 -9.40
CA THR A 25 4.11 -8.99 -10.81
C THR A 25 3.07 -7.98 -11.29
N GLY A 26 1.93 -7.91 -10.59
CA GLY A 26 0.87 -6.93 -10.84
C GLY A 26 1.03 -5.65 -10.02
N PHE A 27 0.62 -4.53 -10.60
CA PHE A 27 0.68 -3.21 -9.95
C PHE A 27 -0.70 -2.68 -9.53
N ASN A 28 -1.80 -3.33 -9.89
CA ASN A 28 -3.18 -2.86 -9.60
C ASN A 28 -3.53 -1.48 -10.20
N GLY A 29 -2.85 -1.07 -11.28
CA GLY A 29 -3.14 0.18 -11.98
C GLY A 29 -2.20 0.44 -13.17
N PRO A 30 -2.57 1.33 -14.10
CA PRO A 30 -1.71 1.69 -15.21
C PRO A 30 -0.57 2.65 -14.77
N PRO A 31 0.57 2.66 -15.47
CA PRO A 31 1.70 3.55 -15.15
C PRO A 31 1.39 5.05 -15.35
N GLY A 32 0.31 5.35 -16.09
CA GLY A 32 -0.17 6.72 -16.35
C GLY A 32 -0.97 7.35 -15.21
N THR A 33 -1.24 6.61 -14.13
CA THR A 33 -1.98 7.13 -12.97
C THR A 33 -1.11 8.08 -12.16
N THR A 34 -1.60 9.29 -11.88
CA THR A 34 -0.93 10.20 -10.93
C THR A 34 -1.46 9.93 -9.53
N ASN A 35 -0.98 8.86 -8.91
CA ASN A 35 -1.30 8.43 -7.54
C ASN A 35 -0.16 7.55 -7.01
N ALA A 36 -0.24 7.07 -5.76
CA ALA A 36 0.57 6.00 -5.20
C ALA A 36 -0.33 5.09 -4.35
N TRP A 37 0.12 3.87 -4.04
CA TRP A 37 -0.63 2.97 -3.17
C TRP A 37 0.24 1.91 -2.51
N TYR A 38 -0.20 1.47 -1.33
CA TYR A 38 0.23 0.26 -0.64
C TYR A 38 -0.78 -0.88 -0.85
N GLN A 39 -0.27 -2.11 -0.98
CA GLN A 39 -1.07 -3.33 -1.05
C GLN A 39 -0.67 -4.28 0.08
N PRO A 40 -1.49 -4.45 1.13
CA PRO A 40 -1.14 -5.25 2.29
C PRO A 40 -0.96 -6.73 1.95
N GLU A 41 -1.81 -7.28 1.09
CA GLU A 41 -1.75 -8.68 0.65
C GLU A 41 -0.48 -9.00 -0.17
N LEU A 42 0.20 -7.97 -0.67
CA LEU A 42 1.48 -8.10 -1.37
C LEU A 42 2.66 -7.60 -0.53
N ASN A 43 2.42 -6.91 0.58
CA ASN A 43 3.39 -6.08 1.30
C ASN A 43 4.25 -5.27 0.31
N SER A 44 3.60 -4.44 -0.51
CA SER A 44 4.21 -3.75 -1.65
C SER A 44 3.75 -2.30 -1.77
N ILE A 45 4.69 -1.41 -2.08
CA ILE A 45 4.42 0.01 -2.39
C ILE A 45 4.61 0.22 -3.89
N THR A 46 3.65 0.88 -4.54
CA THR A 46 3.70 1.17 -5.98
C THR A 46 3.71 2.67 -6.24
N PHE A 47 4.69 3.12 -7.03
CA PHE A 47 4.77 4.47 -7.59
C PHE A 47 4.68 4.41 -9.12
N PRO A 48 3.51 4.64 -9.72
CA PRO A 48 3.35 4.76 -11.16
C PRO A 48 4.27 5.84 -11.75
N ALA A 49 4.72 5.65 -12.99
CA ALA A 49 5.63 6.60 -13.63
C ALA A 49 5.07 8.04 -13.70
N ALA A 50 3.75 8.21 -13.79
CA ALA A 50 3.14 9.53 -13.88
C ALA A 50 3.17 10.36 -12.59
N ILE A 51 3.41 9.77 -11.41
CA ILE A 51 3.63 10.55 -10.17
C ILE A 51 5.09 11.04 -10.04
N LEU A 52 6.04 10.40 -10.73
CA LEU A 52 7.47 10.68 -10.66
C LEU A 52 7.89 11.86 -11.54
N ARG A 53 7.18 12.98 -11.40
CA ARG A 53 7.40 14.23 -12.13
C ARG A 53 6.95 15.43 -11.29
N SER A 54 7.29 16.64 -11.74
CA SER A 54 6.78 17.87 -11.13
C SER A 54 5.24 17.86 -11.07
N PRO A 55 4.61 18.26 -9.94
CA PRO A 55 5.21 18.96 -8.79
C PRO A 55 5.81 18.06 -7.68
N PHE A 56 5.83 16.73 -7.85
CA PHE A 56 6.21 15.80 -6.78
C PHE A 56 7.69 15.43 -6.81
N TYR A 57 8.27 15.31 -8.01
CA TYR A 57 9.64 14.86 -8.20
C TYR A 57 10.32 15.52 -9.40
N ASP A 58 11.55 15.98 -9.20
CA ASP A 58 12.51 16.31 -10.24
C ASP A 58 13.90 15.96 -9.70
N PRO A 59 14.71 15.15 -10.41
CA PRO A 59 16.04 14.76 -9.94
C PRO A 59 17.02 15.92 -9.78
N ASN A 60 16.73 17.10 -10.34
CA ASN A 60 17.58 18.30 -10.25
C ASN A 60 17.17 19.24 -9.10
N TRP A 61 16.10 18.95 -8.36
CA TRP A 61 15.69 19.78 -7.23
C TRP A 61 16.59 19.56 -6.01
N PRO A 62 16.67 20.54 -5.09
CA PRO A 62 17.30 20.32 -3.79
C PRO A 62 16.66 19.11 -3.09
N ASN A 63 17.48 18.30 -2.42
CA ASN A 63 17.00 17.12 -1.68
C ASN A 63 15.86 17.46 -0.70
N SER A 64 15.88 18.64 -0.09
CA SER A 64 14.80 19.11 0.79
C SER A 64 13.44 19.14 0.11
N ALA A 65 13.37 19.56 -1.16
CA ALA A 65 12.13 19.56 -1.94
C ALA A 65 11.71 18.14 -2.32
N ILE A 66 12.66 17.28 -2.73
CA ILE A 66 12.39 15.87 -3.06
C ILE A 66 11.85 15.12 -1.83
N PHE A 67 12.49 15.27 -0.67
CA PHE A 67 12.04 14.65 0.57
C PHE A 67 10.72 15.24 1.07
N GLY A 68 10.50 16.54 0.91
CA GLY A 68 9.26 17.20 1.32
C GLY A 68 8.04 16.86 0.46
N ALA A 69 8.25 16.48 -0.81
CA ALA A 69 7.18 16.08 -1.72
C ALA A 69 7.13 14.55 -1.86
N MET A 70 7.93 13.98 -2.75
CA MET A 70 7.95 12.53 -3.00
C MET A 70 8.32 11.71 -1.76
N GLY A 71 9.20 12.22 -0.90
CA GLY A 71 9.57 11.54 0.34
C GLY A 71 8.40 11.39 1.32
N VAL A 72 7.54 12.42 1.43
CA VAL A 72 6.31 12.34 2.24
C VAL A 72 5.33 11.33 1.66
N ILE A 73 5.16 11.30 0.33
CA ILE A 73 4.30 10.32 -0.35
C ILE A 73 4.83 8.90 -0.10
N ALA A 74 6.14 8.68 -0.23
CA ALA A 74 6.73 7.37 0.04
C ALA A 74 6.58 6.95 1.51
N GLY A 75 6.73 7.89 2.44
CA GLY A 75 6.49 7.66 3.87
C GLY A 75 5.02 7.38 4.20
N HIS A 76 4.09 8.03 3.51
CA HIS A 76 2.65 7.79 3.62
C HIS A 76 2.31 6.35 3.22
N GLU A 77 2.75 5.90 2.03
CA GLU A 77 2.52 4.52 1.59
C GLU A 77 3.19 3.48 2.48
N LEU A 78 4.37 3.79 3.03
CA LEU A 78 5.01 2.92 4.01
C LEU A 78 4.18 2.80 5.30
N THR A 79 3.56 3.91 5.73
CA THR A 79 2.73 3.94 6.94
C THR A 79 1.46 3.11 6.78
N HIS A 80 0.93 2.94 5.56
CA HIS A 80 -0.18 2.01 5.29
C HIS A 80 0.14 0.55 5.62
N GLY A 81 1.41 0.15 5.70
CA GLY A 81 1.80 -1.15 6.24
C GLY A 81 1.61 -1.31 7.76
N PHE A 82 1.37 -0.19 8.45
CA PHE A 82 1.33 -0.10 9.90
C PHE A 82 0.14 0.73 10.42
N ASP A 83 -0.82 1.08 9.57
CA ASP A 83 -2.10 1.63 10.02
C ASP A 83 -2.99 0.51 10.57
N ASP A 84 -4.20 0.86 11.00
CA ASP A 84 -5.13 -0.07 11.64
C ASP A 84 -5.57 -1.24 10.75
N GLU A 85 -5.51 -1.08 9.42
CA GLU A 85 -5.74 -2.16 8.46
C GLU A 85 -4.45 -2.92 8.17
N GLY A 86 -3.34 -2.22 7.93
CA GLY A 86 -2.03 -2.76 7.57
C GLY A 86 -1.45 -3.71 8.62
N VAL A 87 -1.56 -3.37 9.92
CA VAL A 87 -1.03 -4.21 11.01
C VAL A 87 -1.71 -5.57 11.12
N GLN A 88 -2.84 -5.79 10.44
CA GLN A 88 -3.52 -7.10 10.42
C GLN A 88 -2.81 -8.10 9.51
N TRP A 89 -1.87 -7.63 8.69
CA TRP A 89 -1.11 -8.41 7.72
C TRP A 89 0.32 -8.63 8.17
N SER A 90 0.79 -9.87 8.06
CA SER A 90 2.19 -10.23 8.32
C SER A 90 3.10 -9.81 7.16
N TYR A 91 4.41 -9.89 7.40
CA TYR A 91 5.45 -9.44 6.44
C TYR A 91 5.36 -10.12 5.05
N ASP A 92 4.72 -11.27 4.94
CA ASP A 92 4.56 -12.03 3.71
C ASP A 92 3.25 -11.72 2.96
N GLY A 93 2.37 -10.89 3.54
CA GLY A 93 1.06 -10.56 2.99
C GLY A 93 -0.07 -11.48 3.45
N SER A 94 0.13 -12.28 4.51
CA SER A 94 -0.93 -13.10 5.11
C SER A 94 -1.66 -12.40 6.25
N LEU A 95 -2.99 -12.57 6.34
CA LEU A 95 -3.76 -12.13 7.50
C LEU A 95 -3.37 -12.96 8.73
N SER A 96 -2.72 -12.34 9.70
CA SER A 96 -2.23 -13.01 10.89
C SER A 96 -1.87 -12.00 11.98
N SER A 97 -2.22 -12.33 13.23
CA SER A 97 -1.85 -11.53 14.40
C SER A 97 -0.38 -11.77 14.74
N TRP A 98 0.49 -10.86 14.30
CA TRP A 98 1.94 -10.95 14.52
C TRP A 98 2.47 -10.09 15.68
N MET A 99 1.70 -9.09 16.14
CA MET A 99 2.06 -8.30 17.32
C MET A 99 1.81 -9.10 18.60
N ASP A 100 2.71 -8.98 19.57
CA ASP A 100 2.45 -9.45 20.93
C ASP A 100 1.30 -8.66 21.58
N SER A 101 0.71 -9.22 22.64
CA SER A 101 -0.47 -8.63 23.30
C SER A 101 -0.24 -7.25 23.91
N ALA A 102 1.00 -6.92 24.32
CA ALA A 102 1.30 -5.61 24.87
C ALA A 102 1.41 -4.57 23.74
N SER A 103 2.09 -4.93 22.65
CA SER A 103 2.23 -4.10 21.45
C SER A 103 0.88 -3.83 20.79
N SER A 104 0.04 -4.84 20.60
CA SER A 104 -1.30 -4.67 20.04
C SER A 104 -2.20 -3.82 20.96
N GLY A 105 -2.15 -4.05 22.27
CA GLY A 105 -2.89 -3.25 23.25
C GLY A 105 -2.50 -1.76 23.22
N ASN A 106 -1.20 -1.45 23.14
CA ASN A 106 -0.72 -0.08 23.03
C ASN A 106 -1.07 0.56 21.68
N PHE A 107 -0.96 -0.20 20.59
CA PHE A 107 -1.34 0.27 19.25
C PHE A 107 -2.82 0.67 19.21
N SER A 108 -3.72 -0.20 19.71
CA SER A 108 -5.15 0.09 19.76
C SER A 108 -5.50 1.34 20.59
N GLN A 109 -4.70 1.68 21.62
CA GLN A 109 -4.93 2.91 22.39
C GLN A 109 -4.61 4.17 21.60
N VAL A 110 -3.57 4.14 20.76
CA VAL A 110 -3.16 5.31 19.96
C VAL A 110 -3.90 5.40 18.63
N SER A 111 -4.41 4.29 18.08
CA SER A 111 -5.17 4.27 16.84
C SER A 111 -6.65 4.64 17.00
N ASN A 112 -7.21 4.41 18.19
CA ASN A 112 -8.58 4.83 18.53
C ASN A 112 -8.64 6.35 18.76
N PHE A 113 -8.63 7.12 17.68
CA PHE A 113 -9.00 8.52 17.73
C PHE A 113 -10.50 8.64 18.01
N ASN A 114 -10.84 8.90 19.28
CA ASN A 114 -12.15 9.45 19.62
C ASN A 114 -12.23 10.87 19.05
N VAL A 115 -12.80 11.00 17.86
CA VAL A 115 -13.27 12.28 17.30
C VAL A 115 -14.76 12.44 17.58
#